data_AF-A0ABD0RZJ3-F1
#
_entry.id   AF-A0ABD0RZJ3-F1
#
_cell.length_a   1.000
_cell.length_b   1.000
_cell.length_c   1.000
_cell.angle_alpha   90.00
_cell.angle_beta   90.00
_cell.angle_gamma   90.00
#
_symmetry.space_group_name_H-M   'P 1'
#
loop_
_entity.id
_entity.type
_entity.pdbx_description
1 polymer ?
#
loop_
_entity_poly.entity_id
_entity_poly.type
_entity_poly.pdbx_seq_one_letter_code
_entity_poly.pdbx_strand_id
1 'polypeptide(L)'
;MEDKTVFHEEFIRCLKYAMIIYTREPAVENVIDFVTKFAASFEPPVNENAEEEEEEDENEFLNFLFNFLLESHGANSHAVRFRVCQLVNKLLGSLSENAQIDDDLCDRIHEAMLIRVTDKYPNVRIQAALAMARLQDPSNLDCPTIK
;
A
#
# COMPACT_ATOMS: atom_id res chain seq x y z
N MET A 1 -7.75 -4.25 -24.65
CA MET A 1 -7.55 -3.52 -23.38
C MET A 1 -7.14 -2.10 -23.69
N GLU A 2 -7.79 -1.12 -23.05
CA GLU A 2 -7.43 0.30 -23.13
C GLU A 2 -6.09 0.54 -22.42
N ASP A 3 -5.25 1.43 -22.93
CA ASP A 3 -3.98 1.79 -22.28
C ASP A 3 -4.26 2.63 -21.02
N LYS A 4 -4.16 2.00 -19.84
CA LYS A 4 -4.39 2.65 -18.53
C LYS A 4 -3.18 3.45 -18.03
N THR A 5 -2.05 3.42 -18.72
CA THR A 5 -0.79 4.06 -18.29
C THR A 5 -0.97 5.56 -18.05
N VAL A 6 -1.73 6.23 -18.92
CA VAL A 6 -2.00 7.68 -18.79
C VAL A 6 -2.73 8.00 -17.48
N PHE A 7 -3.70 7.17 -17.09
CA PHE A 7 -4.41 7.34 -15.83
C PHE A 7 -3.47 7.11 -14.64
N HIS A 8 -2.68 6.04 -14.67
CA HIS A 8 -1.70 5.70 -13.65
C HIS A 8 -0.70 6.85 -13.41
N GLU A 9 -0.12 7.40 -14.47
CA GLU A 9 0.82 8.51 -14.40
C GLU A 9 0.18 9.78 -13.81
N GLU A 10 -1.00 10.16 -14.28
CA GLU A 10 -1.71 11.34 -13.79
C GLU A 10 -2.19 11.19 -12.34
N PHE A 11 -2.60 9.99 -11.95
CA PHE A 11 -2.97 9.68 -10.57
C PHE A 11 -1.78 9.90 -9.63
N ILE A 12 -0.61 9.35 -9.97
CA ILE A 12 0.62 9.53 -9.18
C ILE A 12 1.09 10.99 -9.20
N ARG A 13 0.98 11.68 -10.34
CA ARG A 13 1.31 13.11 -10.43
C ARG A 13 0.49 13.92 -9.43
N CYS A 14 -0.80 13.64 -9.31
CA CYS A 14 -1.68 14.26 -8.32
C CYS A 14 -1.36 13.85 -6.88
N LEU A 15 -1.15 12.55 -6.62
CA LEU A 15 -0.85 12.00 -5.30
C LEU A 15 0.44 12.61 -4.69
N LYS A 16 1.46 12.87 -5.51
CA LYS A 16 2.73 13.46 -5.05
C LYS A 16 2.57 14.77 -4.28
N TYR A 17 1.55 15.57 -4.56
CA TYR A 17 1.28 16.80 -3.80
C TYR A 17 0.92 16.52 -2.34
N ALA A 18 0.19 15.45 -2.06
CA ALA A 18 -0.11 15.00 -0.69
C ALA A 18 1.12 14.34 -0.04
N MET A 19 1.93 13.62 -0.82
CA MET A 19 3.07 12.85 -0.30
C MET A 19 4.21 13.70 0.28
N ILE A 20 4.35 14.95 -0.17
CA ILE A 20 5.40 15.85 0.32
C ILE A 20 5.03 16.56 1.64
N ILE A 21 3.82 16.37 2.15
CA ILE A 21 3.32 17.04 3.36
C ILE A 21 3.39 16.10 4.56
N TYR A 22 4.22 16.43 5.55
CA TYR A 22 4.38 15.63 6.77
C TYR A 22 3.28 15.88 7.80
N THR A 23 2.75 17.10 7.86
CA THR A 23 1.66 17.49 8.78
C THR A 23 0.37 16.75 8.43
N ARG A 24 -0.37 16.34 9.46
CA ARG A 24 -1.65 15.62 9.30
C ARG A 24 -2.81 16.60 9.13
N GLU A 25 -2.72 17.43 8.10
CA GLU A 25 -3.78 18.36 7.74
C GLU A 25 -5.00 17.60 7.21
N PRO A 26 -6.23 17.96 7.62
CA PRO A 26 -7.43 17.21 7.21
C PRO A 26 -7.57 17.06 5.70
N ALA A 27 -7.21 18.09 4.92
CA ALA A 27 -7.26 18.03 3.46
C ALA A 27 -6.33 16.95 2.89
N VAL A 28 -5.13 16.81 3.45
CA VAL A 28 -4.16 15.79 3.01
C VAL A 28 -4.63 14.41 3.44
N GLU A 29 -5.08 14.25 4.69
CA GLU A 29 -5.61 12.96 5.15
C GLU A 29 -6.82 12.50 4.32
N ASN A 30 -7.70 13.43 3.91
CA ASN A 30 -8.82 13.12 3.01
C ASN A 30 -8.36 12.59 1.65
N VAL A 31 -7.27 13.13 1.09
CA VAL A 31 -6.67 12.61 -0.15
C VAL A 31 -6.12 11.21 0.08
N ILE A 32 -5.39 10.98 1.17
CA ILE A 32 -4.85 9.65 1.52
C ILE A 32 -5.98 8.63 1.69
N ASP A 33 -7.07 8.99 2.38
CA ASP A 33 -8.24 8.14 2.56
C ASP A 33 -8.97 7.88 1.23
N PHE A 34 -9.09 8.89 0.36
CA PHE A 34 -9.63 8.71 -0.99
C PHE A 34 -8.81 7.71 -1.79
N VAL A 35 -7.48 7.88 -1.86
CA VAL A 35 -6.59 6.96 -2.58
C VAL A 35 -6.74 5.53 -2.07
N THR A 36 -6.79 5.37 -0.75
CA THR A 36 -6.95 4.06 -0.12
C THR A 36 -8.29 3.40 -0.51
N LYS A 37 -9.40 4.15 -0.39
CA LYS A 37 -10.74 3.65 -0.72
C LYS A 37 -10.90 3.36 -2.21
N PHE A 38 -10.34 4.22 -3.06
CA PHE A 38 -10.37 4.04 -4.50
C PHE A 38 -9.60 2.78 -4.91
N ALA A 39 -8.40 2.55 -4.35
CA ALA A 39 -7.65 1.33 -4.62
C ALA A 39 -8.38 0.07 -4.17
N ALA A 40 -9.01 0.10 -2.99
CA ALA A 40 -9.77 -1.04 -2.46
C ALA A 40 -11.12 -1.27 -3.15
N SER A 41 -11.68 -0.29 -3.88
CA SER A 41 -12.98 -0.46 -4.55
C SER A 41 -12.93 -1.38 -5.78
N PHE A 42 -11.73 -1.78 -6.20
CA PHE A 42 -11.53 -2.74 -7.29
C PHE A 42 -11.45 -4.19 -6.81
N GLU A 43 -11.53 -4.45 -5.49
CA GLU A 43 -11.52 -5.81 -4.97
C GLU A 43 -12.85 -6.53 -5.28
N PRO A 44 -12.82 -7.79 -5.76
CA PRO A 44 -14.02 -8.53 -6.07
C PRO A 44 -14.87 -8.82 -4.83
N PRO A 45 -16.21 -8.82 -4.94
CA PRO A 45 -17.08 -9.14 -3.82
C PRO A 45 -16.96 -10.61 -3.41
N VAL A 46 -16.83 -10.85 -2.10
CA VAL A 46 -16.56 -12.16 -1.45
C VAL A 46 -17.62 -13.26 -1.72
N ASN A 47 -18.77 -12.95 -2.34
CA ASN A 47 -19.96 -13.81 -2.34
C ASN A 47 -20.53 -14.18 -3.72
N GLU A 48 -19.90 -13.81 -4.83
CA GLU A 48 -20.41 -14.19 -6.14
C GLU A 48 -19.54 -15.31 -6.72
N ASN A 49 -20.18 -16.37 -7.21
CA ASN A 49 -19.53 -17.41 -7.99
C ASN A 49 -18.96 -16.73 -9.24
N ALA A 50 -17.76 -16.18 -9.13
CA ALA A 50 -17.09 -15.51 -10.22
C ALA A 50 -16.72 -16.58 -11.23
N GLU A 51 -17.53 -16.67 -12.29
CA GLU A 51 -17.12 -17.28 -13.53
C GLU A 51 -15.78 -16.60 -13.94
N GLU A 52 -14.79 -17.45 -14.20
CA GLU A 52 -13.34 -17.20 -14.31
C GLU A 52 -12.91 -16.25 -15.46
N GLU A 53 -13.58 -15.13 -15.71
CA GLU A 53 -13.34 -14.34 -16.95
C GLU A 53 -12.88 -12.88 -16.79
N GLU A 54 -12.66 -12.31 -15.59
CA GLU A 54 -12.10 -10.93 -15.46
C GLU A 54 -10.99 -10.75 -14.40
N GLU A 55 -10.28 -11.81 -13.97
CA GLU A 55 -9.24 -11.70 -12.93
C GLU A 55 -7.99 -10.88 -13.33
N GLU A 56 -7.70 -10.71 -14.62
CA GLU A 56 -6.43 -10.09 -15.06
C GLU A 56 -6.35 -8.57 -14.80
N ASP A 57 -7.48 -7.87 -14.64
CA ASP A 57 -7.52 -6.40 -14.60
C ASP A 57 -7.80 -5.82 -13.19
N GLU A 58 -8.37 -6.60 -12.26
CA GLU A 58 -8.93 -6.06 -10.99
C GLU A 58 -7.87 -5.66 -9.96
N ASN A 59 -6.70 -6.31 -9.95
CA ASN A 59 -5.58 -5.97 -9.05
C ASN A 59 -4.52 -5.07 -9.70
N GLU A 60 -4.67 -4.70 -10.97
CA GLU A 60 -3.65 -3.96 -11.73
C GLU A 60 -3.33 -2.61 -11.07
N PHE A 61 -4.35 -1.85 -10.67
CA PHE A 61 -4.17 -0.53 -10.07
C PHE A 61 -3.54 -0.61 -8.67
N LEU A 62 -3.95 -1.58 -7.85
CA LEU A 62 -3.41 -1.79 -6.52
C LEU A 62 -1.92 -2.17 -6.59
N ASN A 63 -1.57 -3.10 -7.48
CA ASN A 63 -0.21 -3.51 -7.75
C ASN A 63 0.65 -2.35 -8.26
N PHE A 64 0.13 -1.56 -9.20
CA PHE A 64 0.77 -0.34 -9.68
C PHE A 64 1.06 0.63 -8.52
N LEU A 65 0.07 0.88 -7.67
CA LEU A 65 0.21 1.81 -6.55
C LEU A 65 1.23 1.30 -5.53
N PHE A 66 1.19 0.02 -5.13
CA PHE A 66 2.20 -0.55 -4.24
C PHE A 66 3.60 -0.46 -4.84
N ASN A 67 3.78 -0.78 -6.12
CA ASN A 67 5.08 -0.68 -6.78
C ASN A 67 5.66 0.74 -6.69
N PHE A 68 4.86 1.76 -7.02
CA PHE A 68 5.28 3.16 -6.87
C PHE A 68 5.65 3.52 -5.42
N LEU A 69 4.86 3.05 -4.44
CA LEU A 69 5.12 3.31 -3.02
C LEU A 69 6.43 2.66 -2.57
N LEU A 70 6.69 1.43 -2.99
CA LEU A 70 7.92 0.71 -2.70
C LEU A 70 9.13 1.40 -3.36
N GLU A 71 9.06 1.80 -4.62
CA GLU A 71 10.14 2.60 -5.24
C GLU A 71 10.41 3.91 -4.49
N SER A 72 9.37 4.49 -3.87
CA SER A 72 9.45 5.75 -3.13
C SER A 72 9.85 5.61 -1.66
N HIS A 73 9.87 4.39 -1.10
CA HIS A 73 10.07 4.18 0.34
C HIS A 73 11.44 4.69 0.81
N GLY A 74 12.44 4.73 -0.08
CA GLY A 74 13.81 5.21 0.13
C GLY A 74 14.03 6.73 0.04
N ALA A 75 12.99 7.53 -0.19
CA ALA A 75 13.14 8.95 -0.48
C ALA A 75 13.87 9.75 0.63
N ASN A 76 14.69 10.73 0.24
CA ASN A 76 15.39 11.61 1.18
C ASN A 76 14.43 12.39 2.11
N SER A 77 13.25 12.77 1.59
CA SER A 77 12.23 13.47 2.35
C SER A 77 11.57 12.53 3.38
N HIS A 78 11.62 12.92 4.65
CA HIS A 78 10.93 12.19 5.72
C HIS A 78 9.40 12.27 5.60
N ALA A 79 8.87 13.33 4.99
CA ALA A 79 7.45 13.46 4.67
C ALA A 79 7.01 12.35 3.71
N VAL A 80 7.77 12.17 2.63
CA VAL A 80 7.49 11.13 1.62
C VAL A 80 7.57 9.74 2.24
N ARG A 81 8.63 9.44 3.03
CA ARG A 81 8.76 8.15 3.72
C ARG A 81 7.59 7.88 4.67
N PHE A 82 7.16 8.88 5.42
CA PHE A 82 5.98 8.78 6.29
C PHE A 82 4.71 8.47 5.48
N ARG A 83 4.47 9.20 4.40
CA ARG A 83 3.28 9.03 3.55
C ARG A 83 3.28 7.70 2.80
N VAL A 84 4.45 7.21 2.38
CA VAL A 84 4.60 5.86 1.84
C VAL A 84 4.18 4.81 2.87
N CYS A 85 4.80 4.80 4.06
CA CYS A 85 4.45 3.83 5.09
C CYS A 85 2.98 3.95 5.52
N GLN A 86 2.43 5.16 5.57
CA GLN A 86 1.02 5.38 5.90
C GLN A 86 0.08 4.81 4.85
N LEU A 87 0.36 5.03 3.55
CA LEU A 87 -0.45 4.48 2.46
C LEU A 87 -0.35 2.96 2.44
N VAL A 88 0.85 2.38 2.56
CA VAL A 88 1.02 0.92 2.64
C VAL A 88 0.20 0.34 3.80
N ASN A 89 0.33 0.91 5.01
CA ASN A 89 -0.45 0.50 6.18
C ASN A 89 -1.97 0.55 5.93
N LYS A 90 -2.46 1.64 5.33
CA LYS A 90 -3.88 1.85 5.10
C LYS A 90 -4.42 0.97 3.98
N LEU A 91 -3.66 0.76 2.91
CA LEU A 91 -4.01 -0.14 1.80
C LEU A 91 -4.15 -1.57 2.32
N LEU A 92 -3.11 -2.11 2.97
CA LEU A 92 -3.17 -3.44 3.59
C LEU A 92 -4.34 -3.58 4.58
N GLY A 93 -4.68 -2.50 5.30
CA GLY A 93 -5.80 -2.50 6.24
C GLY A 93 -7.18 -2.30 5.62
N SER A 94 -7.28 -2.03 4.32
CA SER A 94 -8.56 -1.84 3.61
C SER A 94 -8.91 -3.00 2.70
N LEU A 95 -7.99 -3.95 2.51
CA LEU A 95 -8.22 -5.21 1.80
C LEU A 95 -9.12 -6.13 2.63
N SER A 96 -9.96 -6.93 1.97
CA SER A 96 -10.77 -7.94 2.64
C SER A 96 -9.91 -9.08 3.22
N GLU A 97 -10.48 -9.88 4.11
CA GLU A 97 -9.80 -11.04 4.71
C GLU A 97 -9.37 -12.10 3.68
N ASN A 98 -10.01 -12.12 2.50
CA ASN A 98 -9.71 -13.05 1.42
C ASN A 98 -8.88 -12.42 0.29
N ALA A 99 -8.48 -11.15 0.44
CA ALA A 99 -7.68 -10.47 -0.55
C ALA A 99 -6.37 -11.22 -0.79
N GLN A 100 -6.07 -11.52 -2.05
CA GLN A 100 -4.81 -12.13 -2.45
C GLN A 100 -3.88 -11.04 -2.97
N ILE A 101 -2.74 -10.89 -2.30
CA ILE A 101 -1.60 -10.13 -2.81
C ILE A 101 -0.60 -11.16 -3.33
N ASP A 102 -0.04 -10.90 -4.51
CA ASP A 102 1.05 -11.68 -5.06
C ASP A 102 2.22 -11.84 -4.05
N ASP A 103 2.75 -13.06 -3.93
CA ASP A 103 3.77 -13.40 -2.93
C ASP A 103 5.03 -12.54 -3.08
N ASP A 104 5.50 -12.30 -4.31
CA ASP A 104 6.67 -11.44 -4.56
C ASP A 104 6.41 -9.99 -4.13
N LEU A 105 5.19 -9.49 -4.37
CA LEU A 105 4.79 -8.17 -3.90
C LEU A 105 4.72 -8.11 -2.36
N CYS A 106 4.17 -9.14 -1.73
CA CYS A 106 4.09 -9.26 -0.27
C CYS A 106 5.50 -9.24 0.37
N ASP A 107 6.44 -10.01 -0.17
CA ASP A 107 7.83 -10.05 0.27
C ASP A 107 8.51 -8.68 0.15
N ARG A 108 8.28 -7.97 -0.96
CA ARG A 108 8.83 -6.62 -1.16
C ARG A 108 8.23 -5.59 -0.20
N ILE A 109 6.93 -5.69 0.10
CA ILE A 109 6.30 -4.85 1.13
C ILE A 109 6.93 -5.14 2.49
N HIS A 110 7.13 -6.42 2.83
CA HIS A 110 7.76 -6.85 4.07
C HIS A 110 9.17 -6.28 4.21
N GLU A 111 10.03 -6.48 3.21
CA GLU A 111 11.41 -5.97 3.22
C GLU A 111 11.43 -4.45 3.39
N ALA A 112 10.64 -3.73 2.60
CA ALA A 112 10.57 -2.27 2.68
C ALA A 112 10.13 -1.79 4.07
N MET A 113 9.08 -2.40 4.65
CA MET A 113 8.59 -2.01 5.97
C MET A 113 9.53 -2.45 7.10
N LEU A 114 10.22 -3.59 6.96
CA LEU A 114 11.28 -4.03 7.89
C LEU A 114 12.44 -3.03 7.94
N ILE A 115 12.82 -2.46 6.80
CA ILE A 115 13.79 -1.36 6.77
C ILE A 115 13.19 -0.13 7.47
N ARG A 116 11.93 0.23 7.19
CA ARG A 116 11.30 1.46 7.71
C ARG A 116 10.92 1.41 9.19
N VAL A 117 10.80 0.24 9.83
CA VAL A 117 10.67 0.17 11.30
C VAL A 117 11.93 0.65 12.03
N THR A 118 13.07 0.78 11.34
CA THR A 118 14.30 1.37 11.89
C THR A 118 14.54 2.83 11.48
N ASP A 119 13.54 3.48 10.86
CA ASP A 119 13.67 4.85 10.37
C ASP A 119 14.04 5.84 11.48
N LYS A 120 14.84 6.86 11.14
CA LYS A 120 15.21 7.96 12.03
C LYS A 120 13.98 8.65 12.65
N TYR A 121 12.89 8.78 11.90
CA TYR A 121 11.69 9.51 12.32
C TYR A 121 10.65 8.58 12.97
N PRO A 122 10.19 8.86 14.21
CA PRO A 122 9.26 7.99 14.93
C PRO A 122 7.96 7.70 14.19
N ASN A 123 7.36 8.70 13.54
CA ASN A 123 6.09 8.52 12.84
C ASN A 123 6.21 7.60 11.63
N VAL A 124 7.38 7.54 10.98
CA VAL A 124 7.65 6.57 9.90
C VAL A 124 7.68 5.16 10.48
N ARG A 125 8.42 4.97 11.59
CA ARG A 125 8.50 3.67 12.28
C ARG A 125 7.13 3.15 12.72
N ILE A 126 6.29 4.04 13.26
CA ILE A 126 4.93 3.69 13.70
C ILE A 126 4.11 3.16 12.52
N GLN A 127 4.10 3.86 11.39
CA GLN A 127 3.32 3.41 10.22
C GLN A 127 3.88 2.11 9.63
N ALA A 128 5.21 1.96 9.58
CA ALA A 128 5.85 0.72 9.14
C ALA A 128 5.49 -0.47 10.06
N ALA A 129 5.54 -0.28 11.37
CA ALA A 129 5.18 -1.33 12.34
C ALA A 129 3.70 -1.72 12.22
N LEU A 130 2.81 -0.75 12.01
CA LEU A 130 1.39 -1.02 11.78
C LEU A 130 1.15 -1.77 10.45
N ALA A 131 1.90 -1.44 9.39
CA ALA A 131 1.84 -2.20 8.14
C ALA A 131 2.32 -3.65 8.36
N MET A 132 3.48 -3.83 9.00
CA MET A 132 4.05 -5.15 9.30
C MET A 132 3.11 -6.03 10.12
N ALA A 133 2.40 -5.46 11.09
CA ALA A 133 1.44 -6.20 11.91
C ALA A 133 0.33 -6.89 11.09
N ARG A 134 0.03 -6.39 9.88
CA ARG A 134 -0.96 -6.98 8.98
C ARG A 134 -0.40 -8.10 8.11
N LEU A 135 0.92 -8.17 7.97
CA LEU A 135 1.65 -9.20 7.23
C LEU A 135 2.11 -10.34 8.15
N GLN A 136 1.65 -10.36 9.41
CA GLN A 136 1.99 -11.43 10.33
C GLN A 136 1.21 -12.70 9.97
N ASP A 137 1.91 -13.82 9.90
CA ASP A 137 1.31 -15.14 9.90
C ASP A 137 1.66 -15.83 11.23
N PRO A 138 0.74 -15.84 12.22
CA PRO A 138 0.96 -16.48 13.52
C PRO A 138 1.17 -18.00 13.43
N SER A 139 0.76 -18.63 12.32
CA SER A 139 0.93 -20.07 12.12
C SER A 139 2.31 -20.45 11.57
N ASN A 140 3.01 -19.48 10.98
CA ASN A 140 4.37 -19.64 10.48
C ASN A 140 5.40 -19.33 11.58
N LEU A 141 6.06 -20.37 12.09
CA LEU A 141 7.11 -20.24 13.11
C LEU A 141 8.35 -19.47 12.63
N ASP A 142 8.55 -19.37 11.31
CA ASP A 142 9.63 -18.59 10.68
C ASP A 142 9.14 -17.22 10.19
N CYS A 143 7.95 -16.76 10.64
CA CYS A 143 7.36 -15.50 10.23
C CYS A 143 8.39 -14.36 10.36
N PRO A 144 8.77 -13.70 9.25
CA PRO A 144 9.86 -12.73 9.26
C PRO A 144 9.50 -11.45 10.03
N THR A 145 8.23 -11.27 10.39
CA THR A 145 7.73 -10.16 11.23
C THR A 145 7.80 -10.45 12.74
N ILE A 146 7.67 -11.72 13.15
CA ILE A 146 7.67 -12.15 14.56
C ILE A 146 8.97 -12.92 14.78
N LYS A 147 10.07 -12.20 15.03
CA LYS A 147 11.34 -12.77 15.50
C LYS A 147 11.75 -12.13 16.81
#